data_AF-A0A1M4TAX1-F1
#
_entry.id   AF-A0A1M4TAX1-F1
#
_cell.length_a   1.000
_cell.length_b   1.000
_cell.length_c   1.000
_cell.angle_alpha   90.00
_cell.angle_beta   90.00
_cell.angle_gamma   90.00
#
_symmetry.space_group_name_H-M   'P 1'
#
loop_
_entity.id
_entity.type
_entity.pdbx_description
1 polymer ?
#
loop_
_entity_poly.entity_id
_entity_poly.type
_entity_poly.pdbx_seq_one_letter_code
_entity_poly.pdbx_strand_id
1 'polypeptide(L)'
;MIGIGRVLLQARLKHGFSLDEMHRKTNIQVSYLKALEEEDFRKLPSPFYARGFLRAYARSLRLNPQQLLEQYEIHVMKRQPKRMDTSNKHGVTVKHKKTSLLRRPKLKQKPAFPAEEMNQLPPRRVVFAAKKQKQKKSHTSLYWIGGLVLLVILFMGLWYFKYFGLFL
;
A
#
# COMPACT_ATOMS: atom_id res chain seq x y z
N MET A 1 17.98 -9.67 -21.16
CA MET A 1 17.00 -9.94 -20.08
C MET A 1 16.25 -8.66 -19.77
N ILE A 2 14.95 -8.74 -19.54
CA ILE A 2 14.14 -7.59 -19.09
C ILE A 2 14.43 -7.40 -17.60
N GLY A 3 14.74 -6.18 -17.20
CA GLY A 3 15.03 -5.84 -15.80
C GLY A 3 13.80 -5.90 -14.89
N ILE A 4 14.03 -6.10 -13.60
CA ILE A 4 13.02 -6.15 -12.52
C ILE A 4 12.09 -4.93 -12.58
N GLY A 5 12.66 -3.73 -12.71
CA GLY A 5 11.92 -2.48 -12.68
C GLY A 5 10.99 -2.34 -13.89
N ARG A 6 11.47 -2.76 -15.07
CA ARG A 6 10.65 -2.77 -16.29
C ARG A 6 9.49 -3.77 -16.18
N VAL A 7 9.71 -4.95 -15.57
CA VAL A 7 8.63 -5.94 -15.32
C VAL A 7 7.56 -5.35 -14.40
N LEU A 8 7.95 -4.70 -13.30
CA LEU A 8 7.02 -4.06 -12.37
C LEU A 8 6.22 -2.93 -13.04
N LEU A 9 6.89 -2.06 -13.78
CA LEU A 9 6.28 -0.96 -14.52
C LEU A 9 5.24 -1.47 -15.51
N GLN A 10 5.60 -2.47 -16.34
CA GLN A 10 4.69 -3.04 -17.33
C GLN A 10 3.48 -3.69 -16.68
N ALA A 11 3.67 -4.42 -15.58
CA ALA A 11 2.56 -5.03 -14.85
C ALA A 11 1.63 -3.96 -14.24
N ARG A 12 2.17 -2.90 -13.64
CA ARG A 12 1.36 -1.79 -13.13
C ARG A 12 0.53 -1.13 -14.23
N LEU A 13 1.16 -0.81 -15.37
CA LEU A 13 0.47 -0.19 -16.50
C LEU A 13 -0.58 -1.11 -17.11
N LYS A 14 -0.30 -2.42 -17.21
CA LYS A 14 -1.27 -3.42 -17.70
C LYS A 14 -2.52 -3.51 -16.81
N HIS A 15 -2.36 -3.30 -15.51
CA HIS A 15 -3.47 -3.23 -14.57
C HIS A 15 -4.15 -1.86 -14.49
N GLY A 16 -3.61 -0.82 -15.14
CA GLY A 16 -4.15 0.53 -15.11
C GLY A 16 -3.98 1.25 -13.77
N PHE A 17 -3.10 0.77 -12.89
CA PHE A 17 -2.93 1.36 -11.57
C PHE A 17 -1.99 2.59 -11.61
N SER A 18 -2.40 3.65 -10.91
CA SER A 18 -1.50 4.78 -10.63
C SER A 18 -0.55 4.45 -9.48
N LEU A 19 0.58 5.15 -9.37
CA LEU A 19 1.49 4.98 -8.25
C LEU A 19 0.81 5.32 -6.91
N ASP A 20 -0.11 6.29 -6.87
CA ASP A 20 -0.87 6.64 -5.67
C ASP A 20 -1.82 5.51 -5.24
N GLU A 21 -2.42 4.80 -6.21
CA GLU A 21 -3.24 3.63 -5.90
C GLU A 21 -2.39 2.50 -5.34
N MET A 22 -1.22 2.26 -5.91
CA MET A 22 -0.28 1.26 -5.40
C MET A 22 0.25 1.63 -4.02
N HIS A 23 0.48 2.91 -3.76
CA HIS A 23 0.81 3.42 -2.43
C HIS A 23 -0.29 3.09 -1.42
N ARG A 24 -1.57 3.37 -1.74
CA ARG A 24 -2.70 3.03 -0.86
C ARG A 24 -2.85 1.52 -0.62
N LYS A 25 -2.59 0.68 -1.64
CA LYS A 25 -2.71 -0.78 -1.53
C LYS A 25 -1.58 -1.43 -0.75
N THR A 26 -0.36 -0.95 -0.91
CA THR A 26 0.86 -1.59 -0.36
C THR A 26 1.39 -0.89 0.89
N ASN A 27 0.92 0.33 1.15
CA ASN A 27 1.46 1.24 2.17
C ASN A 27 2.95 1.59 1.97
N ILE A 28 3.45 1.45 0.73
CA ILE A 28 4.82 1.81 0.35
C ILE A 28 4.78 3.21 -0.25
N GLN A 29 5.67 4.11 0.18
CA GLN A 29 5.73 5.48 -0.35
C GLN A 29 5.93 5.50 -1.87
N VAL A 30 5.26 6.43 -2.57
CA VAL A 30 5.34 6.57 -4.04
C VAL A 30 6.77 6.70 -4.55
N SER A 31 7.63 7.43 -3.81
CA SER A 31 9.05 7.57 -4.13
C SER A 31 9.78 6.23 -4.19
N TYR A 32 9.49 5.31 -3.27
CA TYR A 32 10.09 3.98 -3.23
C TYR A 32 9.51 3.05 -4.30
N LEU A 33 8.22 3.15 -4.60
CA LEU A 33 7.62 2.41 -5.72
C LEU A 33 8.25 2.83 -7.06
N LYS A 34 8.45 4.13 -7.26
CA LYS A 34 9.17 4.67 -8.41
C LYS A 34 10.62 4.19 -8.45
N ALA A 35 11.31 4.20 -7.31
CA ALA A 35 12.68 3.68 -7.22
C ALA A 35 12.79 2.18 -7.57
N LEU A 36 11.77 1.37 -7.23
CA LEU A 36 11.72 -0.04 -7.65
C LEU A 36 11.52 -0.18 -9.17
N GLU A 37 10.67 0.64 -9.78
CA GLU A 37 10.45 0.65 -11.24
C GLU A 37 11.67 1.15 -12.02
N GLU A 38 12.45 2.06 -11.43
CA GLU A 38 13.70 2.60 -11.98
C GLU A 38 14.94 1.74 -11.65
N GLU A 39 14.77 0.65 -10.87
CA GLU A 39 15.87 -0.18 -10.33
C GLU A 39 16.93 0.59 -9.52
N ASP A 40 16.52 1.74 -8.99
CA ASP A 40 17.36 2.59 -8.16
C ASP A 40 17.22 2.20 -6.68
N PHE A 41 17.72 1.00 -6.36
CA PHE A 41 17.67 0.45 -5.01
C PHE A 41 18.49 1.26 -3.98
N ARG A 42 19.29 2.24 -4.40
CA ARG A 42 20.07 3.12 -3.51
C ARG A 42 19.18 4.13 -2.79
N LYS A 43 18.05 4.49 -3.39
CA LYS A 43 17.04 5.38 -2.77
C LYS A 43 16.21 4.69 -1.69
N LEU A 44 16.31 3.37 -1.55
CA LEU A 44 15.57 2.61 -0.56
C LEU A 44 16.27 2.69 0.81
N PRO A 45 15.52 2.69 1.93
CA PRO A 45 16.11 2.88 3.27
C PRO A 45 17.16 1.81 3.64
N SER A 46 16.96 0.57 3.20
CA SER A 46 17.93 -0.51 3.39
C SER A 46 17.61 -1.69 2.45
N PRO A 47 18.61 -2.53 2.11
CA PRO A 47 18.39 -3.75 1.32
C PRO A 47 17.36 -4.70 1.92
N PHE A 48 17.18 -4.69 3.25
CA PHE A 48 16.14 -5.49 3.91
C PHE A 48 14.74 -5.02 3.53
N TYR A 49 14.50 -3.71 3.55
CA TYR A 49 13.23 -3.11 3.13
C TYR A 49 12.98 -3.31 1.63
N ALA A 50 14.02 -3.26 0.80
CA ALA A 50 13.90 -3.51 -0.63
C ALA A 50 13.25 -4.86 -0.94
N ARG A 51 13.66 -5.94 -0.25
CA ARG A 51 13.06 -7.28 -0.39
C ARG A 51 11.58 -7.28 0.03
N GLY A 52 11.26 -6.62 1.15
CA GLY A 52 9.90 -6.49 1.65
C GLY A 52 8.98 -5.76 0.67
N PHE A 53 9.44 -4.60 0.19
CA PHE A 53 8.71 -3.77 -0.78
C PHE A 53 8.53 -4.48 -2.10
N LEU A 54 9.58 -5.12 -2.63
CA LEU A 54 9.52 -5.88 -3.88
C LEU A 54 8.49 -7.02 -3.78
N ARG A 55 8.48 -7.76 -2.66
CA ARG A 55 7.51 -8.83 -2.43
C ARG A 55 6.07 -8.30 -2.35
N ALA A 56 5.83 -7.25 -1.58
CA ALA A 56 4.51 -6.66 -1.42
C ALA A 56 3.99 -6.10 -2.75
N TYR A 57 4.86 -5.41 -3.49
CA TYR A 57 4.50 -4.81 -4.76
C TYR A 57 4.22 -5.86 -5.85
N ALA A 58 5.08 -6.87 -5.97
CA ALA A 58 4.85 -8.01 -6.88
C ALA A 58 3.52 -8.71 -6.61
N ARG A 59 3.19 -8.99 -5.34
CA ARG A 59 1.91 -9.60 -4.95
C ARG A 59 0.72 -8.73 -5.36
N SER A 60 0.80 -7.42 -5.14
CA SER A 60 -0.27 -6.50 -5.52
C SER A 60 -0.47 -6.39 -7.05
N LEU A 61 0.57 -6.68 -7.83
CA LEU A 61 0.56 -6.74 -9.29
C LEU A 61 0.32 -8.16 -9.85
N ARG A 62 -0.02 -9.13 -8.99
CA ARG A 62 -0.23 -10.54 -9.37
C ARG A 62 0.97 -11.17 -10.10
N LEU A 63 2.18 -10.71 -9.79
CA LEU A 63 3.43 -11.27 -10.27
C LEU A 63 3.98 -12.31 -9.28
N ASN A 64 4.85 -13.19 -9.75
CA ASN A 64 5.55 -14.12 -8.88
C ASN A 64 6.68 -13.40 -8.12
N PRO A 65 6.56 -13.20 -6.78
CA PRO A 65 7.56 -12.47 -6.02
C PRO A 65 8.89 -13.24 -5.93
N GLN A 66 8.88 -14.57 -6.02
CA GLN A 66 10.08 -15.38 -5.85
C GLN A 66 11.07 -15.15 -7.00
N GLN A 67 10.56 -15.10 -8.23
CA GLN A 67 11.37 -14.84 -9.43
C GLN A 67 12.01 -13.44 -9.39
N LEU A 68 11.25 -12.42 -8.97
CA LEU A 68 11.75 -11.05 -8.85
C LEU A 68 12.80 -10.91 -7.74
N LEU A 69 12.61 -11.62 -6.62
CA LEU A 69 13.59 -11.63 -5.53
C LEU A 69 14.90 -12.30 -5.93
N GLU A 70 14.85 -13.41 -6.66
CA GLU A 70 16.04 -14.09 -7.16
C GLU A 70 16.87 -13.18 -8.09
N GLN A 71 16.20 -12.50 -9.01
CA GLN A 71 16.83 -11.48 -9.86
C GLN A 71 17.45 -10.35 -9.04
N TYR A 72 16.76 -9.90 -7.97
CA TYR A 72 17.26 -8.87 -7.07
C TYR A 72 18.52 -9.31 -6.32
N GLU A 73 18.56 -10.56 -5.82
CA GLU A 73 19.75 -11.08 -5.14
C GLU A 73 20.97 -11.12 -6.07
N ILE A 74 20.79 -11.54 -7.32
CA ILE A 74 21.87 -11.52 -8.33
C ILE A 74 22.38 -10.08 -8.53
N HIS A 75 21.49 -9.09 -8.56
CA HIS A 75 21.86 -7.68 -8.71
C HIS A 75 22.62 -7.12 -7.50
N VAL A 76 22.19 -7.47 -6.29
CA VAL A 76 22.86 -7.06 -5.04
C VAL A 76 24.23 -7.72 -4.91
N MET A 77 24.35 -9.01 -5.22
CA MET A 77 25.61 -9.75 -5.16
C MET A 77 26.66 -9.18 -6.12
N LYS A 78 26.26 -8.73 -7.32
CA LYS A 78 27.17 -8.05 -8.26
C LYS A 78 27.71 -6.72 -7.74
N ARG A 79 26.95 -6.02 -6.89
CA ARG A 79 27.31 -4.67 -6.38
C ARG A 79 28.05 -4.70 -5.04
N GLN A 80 27.97 -5.79 -4.29
CA GLN A 80 28.70 -5.96 -3.03
C GLN A 80 29.66 -7.15 -3.15
N PRO A 81 30.98 -6.93 -3.35
CA PRO A 81 31.95 -7.99 -3.18
C PRO A 81 31.98 -8.38 -1.70
N LYS A 82 31.40 -9.55 -1.42
CA LYS A 82 31.59 -10.44 -0.26
C LYS A 82 32.30 -9.83 0.96
N ARG A 83 31.53 -9.37 1.95
CA ARG A 83 31.86 -9.58 3.38
C ARG A 83 30.91 -10.64 3.94
N MET A 84 31.15 -11.89 3.56
CA MET A 84 30.60 -13.04 4.29
C MET A 84 31.51 -13.25 5.49
N ASP A 85 31.11 -12.74 6.66
CA ASP A 85 31.47 -13.45 7.88
C ASP A 85 30.53 -14.67 7.94
N THR A 86 31.16 -15.84 8.00
CA THR A 86 30.50 -17.10 8.31
C THR A 86 30.99 -17.50 9.70
N SER A 87 30.56 -16.80 10.75
CA SER A 87 30.71 -17.33 12.11
C SER A 87 29.39 -17.87 12.62
N ASN A 88 29.17 -19.17 12.36
CA ASN A 88 28.90 -20.19 13.38
C ASN A 88 27.95 -21.28 12.85
N LYS A 89 28.55 -22.28 12.22
CA LYS A 89 28.07 -23.66 12.29
C LYS A 89 29.10 -24.40 13.14
N HIS A 90 28.76 -24.81 14.35
CA HIS A 90 29.14 -26.09 15.00
C HIS A 90 28.49 -26.18 16.40
N GLY A 91 27.68 -27.23 16.59
CA GLY A 91 27.20 -27.88 17.81
C GLY A 91 26.99 -27.11 19.11
N VAL A 92 25.73 -27.02 19.57
CA VAL A 92 25.42 -27.03 21.01
C VAL A 92 24.26 -27.97 21.29
N THR A 93 24.61 -29.12 21.87
CA THR A 93 23.74 -30.08 22.54
C THR A 93 22.77 -29.37 23.50
N VAL A 94 21.50 -29.76 23.44
CA VAL A 94 20.52 -29.46 24.48
C VAL A 94 21.00 -30.13 25.78
N LYS A 95 21.40 -29.35 26.78
CA LYS A 95 21.64 -29.84 28.14
C LYS A 95 20.97 -28.93 29.16
N HIS A 96 19.88 -29.42 29.72
CA HIS A 96 19.30 -28.88 30.94
C HIS A 96 20.34 -28.88 32.07
N LYS A 97 20.57 -27.73 32.71
CA LYS A 97 21.06 -27.70 34.09
C LYS A 97 20.39 -26.58 34.88
N LYS A 98 19.76 -27.01 35.97
CA LYS A 98 19.06 -26.24 36.99
C LYS A 98 19.98 -25.18 37.63
N THR A 99 19.39 -24.01 37.86
CA THR A 99 19.43 -23.25 39.12
C THR A 99 20.76 -23.15 39.87
N SER A 100 21.36 -21.95 39.91
CA SER A 100 21.65 -21.19 41.15
C SER A 100 22.69 -20.10 40.90
N LEU A 101 22.30 -18.87 41.24
CA LEU A 101 23.16 -17.80 41.77
C LEU A 101 24.44 -17.45 40.99
N LEU A 102 24.31 -16.59 39.98
CA LEU A 102 25.41 -15.71 39.59
C LEU A 102 24.89 -14.29 39.35
N ARG A 103 25.36 -13.37 40.20
CA ARG A 103 25.13 -11.93 40.18
C ARG A 103 25.15 -11.39 38.73
N ARG A 104 24.04 -10.79 38.28
CA ARG A 104 24.04 -9.97 37.06
C ARG A 104 25.00 -8.78 37.25
N PRO A 105 26.00 -8.58 36.39
CA PRO A 105 26.70 -7.31 36.34
C PRO A 105 25.72 -6.24 35.84
N LYS A 106 25.73 -5.06 36.47
CA LYS A 106 24.89 -3.92 36.05
C LYS A 106 25.15 -3.62 34.58
N LEU A 107 24.12 -3.71 33.74
CA LEU A 107 24.19 -3.25 32.36
C LEU A 107 24.56 -1.76 32.38
N LYS A 108 25.75 -1.44 31.87
CA LYS A 108 26.05 -0.08 31.42
C LYS A 108 24.98 0.28 30.40
N GLN A 109 24.24 1.34 30.69
CA GLN A 109 23.16 1.86 29.88
C GLN A 109 23.62 1.93 28.42
N LYS A 110 22.89 1.25 27.54
CA LYS A 110 22.96 1.48 26.10
C LYS A 110 22.74 3.00 25.89
N PRO A 111 23.53 3.70 25.07
CA PRO A 111 23.31 5.12 24.86
C PRO A 111 21.86 5.31 24.43
N ALA A 112 21.13 6.11 25.21
CA ALA A 112 19.82 6.58 24.83
C ALA A 112 19.97 7.21 23.44
N PHE A 113 19.11 6.83 22.50
CA PHE A 113 18.95 7.63 21.29
C PHE A 113 18.80 9.10 21.72
N PRO A 114 19.63 10.03 21.23
CA PRO A 114 19.55 11.42 21.63
C PRO A 114 18.14 11.94 21.41
N ALA A 115 17.48 12.36 22.50
CA ALA A 115 16.14 12.92 22.47
C ALA A 115 16.06 14.28 21.74
N GLU A 116 17.19 14.81 21.27
CA GLU A 116 17.24 16.00 20.43
C GLU A 116 16.80 15.72 18.98
N GLU A 117 17.05 14.53 18.43
CA GLU A 117 16.81 14.24 17.00
C GLU A 117 15.32 13.96 16.69
N MET A 118 14.49 13.87 17.74
CA MET A 118 13.04 13.75 17.64
C MET A 118 12.35 15.09 17.35
N ASN A 119 13.01 16.23 17.58
CA ASN A 119 12.46 17.57 17.31
C ASN A 119 12.68 18.04 15.87
N GLN A 120 13.35 17.23 15.03
CA GLN A 120 13.45 17.43 13.57
C GLN A 120 12.57 16.46 12.77
N LEU A 121 11.79 15.59 13.43
CA LEU A 121 10.68 14.97 12.73
C LEU A 121 9.68 16.08 12.39
N PRO A 122 9.30 16.28 11.11
CA PRO A 122 8.21 17.19 10.79
C PRO A 122 7.01 16.79 11.65
N PRO A 123 6.28 17.78 12.23
CA PRO A 123 5.22 17.49 13.18
C PRO A 123 4.33 16.44 12.56
N ARG A 124 4.11 15.35 13.30
CA ARG A 124 3.08 14.36 12.98
C ARG A 124 1.76 15.13 13.00
N ARG A 125 1.43 15.82 11.90
CA ARG A 125 0.10 16.28 11.62
C ARG A 125 -0.68 15.00 11.34
N VAL A 126 -1.10 14.38 12.43
CA VAL A 126 -2.43 13.80 12.50
C VAL A 126 -3.38 14.92 12.11
N VAL A 127 -3.59 15.12 10.80
CA VAL A 127 -4.71 15.90 10.30
C VAL A 127 -5.95 15.03 10.53
N PHE A 128 -6.31 14.86 11.79
CA PHE A 128 -7.69 14.63 12.18
C PHE A 128 -8.29 16.02 12.37
N ALA A 129 -8.62 16.64 11.24
CA ALA A 129 -9.38 17.88 11.23
C ALA A 129 -10.48 17.78 10.18
N ALA A 130 -11.69 17.72 10.72
CA ALA A 130 -12.94 18.25 10.17
C ALA A 130 -13.51 17.58 8.90
N LYS A 131 -14.44 16.67 9.18
CA LYS A 131 -15.85 16.77 8.75
C LYS A 131 -16.10 17.19 7.29
N LYS A 132 -16.45 16.20 6.46
CA LYS A 132 -17.50 16.39 5.43
C LYS A 132 -18.68 15.47 5.73
N GLN A 133 -19.69 16.10 6.31
CA GLN A 133 -21.06 15.63 6.37
C GLN A 133 -21.65 15.56 4.94
N LYS A 134 -22.59 14.63 4.72
CA LYS A 134 -23.36 14.37 3.47
C LYS A 134 -22.59 13.51 2.45
N GLN A 135 -23.00 12.27 2.15
CA GLN A 135 -24.35 11.82 1.84
C GLN A 135 -24.63 10.42 2.45
N LYS A 136 -25.44 10.36 3.50
CA LYS A 136 -26.44 9.29 3.59
C LYS A 136 -27.41 9.57 2.44
N LYS A 137 -27.27 8.89 1.30
CA LYS A 137 -28.44 8.72 0.42
C LYS A 137 -29.24 7.59 1.05
N SER A 138 -30.16 8.02 1.90
CA SER A 138 -31.31 7.27 2.33
C SER A 138 -31.89 6.50 1.15
N HIS A 139 -32.19 5.24 1.37
CA HIS A 139 -32.97 4.41 0.47
C HIS A 139 -34.43 4.92 0.47
N THR A 140 -34.65 6.10 -0.10
CA THR A 140 -35.91 6.77 -0.41
C THR A 140 -35.54 7.90 -1.39
N SER A 141 -35.72 7.74 -2.70
CA SER A 141 -36.95 8.21 -3.34
C SER A 141 -36.91 7.80 -4.82
N LEU A 142 -37.22 6.53 -5.12
CA LEU A 142 -37.61 6.14 -6.47
C LEU A 142 -39.02 6.65 -6.83
N TYR A 143 -39.75 7.26 -5.87
CA TYR A 143 -41.15 7.66 -6.02
C TYR A 143 -41.37 9.16 -6.33
N TRP A 144 -40.33 10.00 -6.38
CA TRP A 144 -40.48 11.39 -6.86
C TRP A 144 -40.50 11.51 -8.38
N ILE A 145 -39.77 10.64 -9.09
CA ILE A 145 -39.75 10.64 -10.56
C ILE A 145 -41.02 10.00 -11.11
N GLY A 146 -41.52 8.94 -10.47
CA GLY A 146 -42.77 8.28 -10.86
C GLY A 146 -44.01 9.18 -10.73
N GLY A 147 -44.12 9.97 -9.66
CA GLY A 147 -45.25 10.87 -9.45
C GLY A 147 -45.35 11.99 -10.49
N LEU A 148 -44.21 12.56 -10.92
CA LEU A 148 -44.19 13.62 -11.92
C LEU A 148 -44.53 13.09 -13.32
N VAL A 149 -44.02 11.91 -13.68
CA VAL A 149 -44.36 11.24 -14.95
C VAL A 149 -45.85 10.89 -14.99
N LEU A 150 -46.42 10.39 -13.90
CA LEU A 150 -47.83 10.03 -13.83
C LEU A 150 -48.73 11.28 -13.89
N LEU A 151 -48.33 12.39 -13.26
CA LEU A 151 -49.04 13.67 -13.34
C LEU A 151 -49.00 14.25 -14.76
N VAL A 152 -47.86 14.19 -15.45
CA VAL A 152 -47.75 14.63 -16.85
C VAL A 152 -48.63 13.77 -17.76
N ILE A 153 -48.66 12.44 -17.59
CA ILE A 153 -49.51 11.54 -18.38
C ILE A 153 -51.00 11.82 -18.13
N LEU A 154 -51.40 12.06 -16.87
CA LEU A 154 -52.79 12.38 -16.51
C LEU A 154 -53.20 13.75 -17.08
N PHE A 155 -52.30 14.75 -17.03
CA PHE A 155 -52.54 16.07 -17.58
C PHE A 155 -52.60 16.06 -19.11
N MET A 156 -51.71 15.32 -19.78
CA MET A 156 -51.75 15.10 -21.23
C MET A 156 -53.03 14.37 -21.65
N GLY A 157 -53.46 13.37 -20.90
CA GLY A 157 -54.71 12.64 -21.17
C GLY A 157 -55.96 13.52 -21.02
N LEU A 158 -56.04 14.33 -19.96
CA LEU A 158 -57.12 15.32 -19.78
C LEU A 158 -57.11 16.40 -20.86
N TRP A 159 -55.92 16.86 -21.26
CA TRP A 159 -55.75 17.81 -22.35
C TRP A 159 -56.16 17.19 -23.69
N TYR A 160 -55.75 15.96 -23.99
CA TYR A 160 -56.16 15.24 -25.21
C TYR A 160 -57.67 14.99 -25.24
N PHE A 161 -58.27 14.54 -24.15
CA PHE A 161 -59.73 14.32 -24.09
C PHE A 161 -60.50 15.62 -24.35
N LYS A 162 -60.03 16.75 -23.79
CA LYS A 162 -60.68 18.05 -23.94
C LYS A 162 -60.45 18.71 -25.30
N TYR A 163 -59.27 18.57 -25.90
CA TYR A 163 -58.89 19.26 -27.14
C TYR A 163 -59.00 18.40 -28.41
N PHE A 164 -58.89 17.07 -28.28
CA PHE A 164 -58.93 16.14 -29.41
C PHE A 164 -60.23 15.33 -29.47
N GLY A 165 -60.93 15.16 -28.35
CA GLY A 165 -62.25 14.51 -28.31
C GLY A 165 -63.42 15.37 -28.81
N LEU A 166 -63.19 16.64 -29.12
CA LEU A 166 -64.20 17.55 -29.66
C LEU A 166 -64.22 17.62 -31.20
N PHE A 167 -63.44 16.77 -31.87
CA PHE A 167 -63.26 16.79 -33.33
C PHE A 167 -63.53 15.42 -33.99
N LEU A 168 -64.23 14.52 -33.29
CA LEU A 168 -64.80 13.29 -33.84
C LEU A 168 -66.32 13.30 -33.70
#